data_AF-A0A934WPC5-F1
#
_entry.id   AF-A0A934WPC5-F1
#
_cell.length_a   1.000
_cell.length_b   1.000
_cell.length_c   1.000
_cell.angle_alpha   90.00
_cell.angle_beta   90.00
_cell.angle_gamma   90.00
#
_symmetry.space_group_name_H-M   'P 1'
#
loop_
_entity.id
_entity.type
_entity.pdbx_description
1 polymer ?
#
loop_
_entity_poly.entity_id
_entity_poly.type
_entity_poly.pdbx_seq_one_letter_code
_entity_poly.pdbx_strand_id
1 'polypeptide(L)'
;MLFERTFDKPENIMDAAAQETSSMRDMRIMRAQRSERGWLLKYITLDDDYPIAAIERSLTRKLGEAVSMVNLHYDFDTAARLIYA
;
A
#
# COMPACT_ATOMS: atom_id res chain seq x y z
N MET A 1 -15.79 18.67 15.21
CA MET A 1 -15.08 17.50 15.75
C MET A 1 -14.28 16.89 14.60
N LEU A 2 -12.97 17.06 14.60
CA LEU A 2 -12.08 16.32 13.72
C LEU A 2 -11.86 14.96 14.37
N PHE A 3 -12.40 13.90 13.80
CA PHE A 3 -12.03 12.54 14.19
C PHE A 3 -10.56 12.37 13.81
N GLU A 4 -9.66 12.39 14.80
CA GLU A 4 -8.33 11.82 14.64
C GLU A 4 -8.53 10.33 14.32
N ARG A 5 -8.44 9.98 13.04
CA ARG A 5 -8.31 8.58 12.64
C ARG A 5 -6.96 8.13 13.17
N THR A 6 -6.95 7.45 14.31
CA THR A 6 -5.77 6.71 14.75
C THR A 6 -5.52 5.59 13.76
N PHE A 7 -4.41 5.70 13.05
CA PHE A 7 -3.91 4.69 12.12
C PHE A 7 -3.05 3.68 12.88
N ASP A 8 -3.67 2.98 13.84
CA ASP A 8 -3.02 2.02 14.73
C ASP A 8 -3.24 0.56 14.29
N LYS A 9 -4.30 0.31 13.52
CA LYS A 9 -4.67 -1.03 13.04
C LYS A 9 -4.26 -1.25 11.58
N PRO A 10 -3.74 -2.43 11.22
CA PRO A 10 -3.41 -2.77 9.83
C PRO A 10 -4.55 -2.54 8.84
N GLU A 11 -5.80 -2.80 9.24
CA GLU A 11 -7.01 -2.59 8.43
C GLU A 11 -7.15 -1.14 7.95
N ASN A 12 -6.97 -0.17 8.86
CA ASN A 12 -7.06 1.25 8.53
C ASN A 12 -5.97 1.69 7.54
N ILE A 13 -4.78 1.07 7.64
CA ILE A 13 -3.66 1.33 6.73
C ILE A 13 -3.94 0.73 5.35
N MET A 14 -4.47 -0.49 5.33
CA MET A 14 -4.88 -1.17 4.09
C MET A 14 -5.91 -0.33 3.34
N ASP A 15 -6.93 0.20 4.03
CA ASP A 15 -7.95 1.06 3.43
C ASP A 15 -7.35 2.36 2.88
N ALA A 16 -6.46 3.01 3.64
CA ALA A 16 -5.80 4.24 3.20
C ALA A 16 -4.93 4.00 1.96
N ALA A 17 -4.20 2.89 1.93
CA ALA A 17 -3.36 2.48 0.82
C ALA A 17 -4.19 2.11 -0.41
N ALA A 18 -5.26 1.33 -0.24
CA ALA A 18 -6.17 0.96 -1.32
C ALA A 18 -6.84 2.19 -1.96
N GLN A 19 -7.20 3.19 -1.15
CA GLN A 19 -7.73 4.44 -1.66
C GLN A 19 -6.69 5.20 -2.50
N GLU A 20 -5.45 5.27 -2.02
CA GLU A 20 -4.35 5.97 -2.71
C GLU A 20 -3.99 5.30 -4.04
N THR A 21 -4.01 3.96 -4.09
CA THR A 21 -3.68 3.18 -5.28
C THR A 21 -4.91 2.81 -6.13
N SER A 22 -6.09 3.34 -5.82
CA SER A 22 -7.34 2.96 -6.51
C SER A 22 -7.37 3.25 -8.01
N SER A 23 -6.54 4.19 -8.49
CA SER A 23 -6.36 4.50 -9.91
C SER A 23 -5.36 3.60 -10.62
N MET A 24 -4.63 2.75 -9.88
CA MET A 24 -3.56 1.88 -10.38
C MET A 24 -4.14 0.50 -10.65
N ARG A 25 -4.63 0.30 -11.88
CA ARG A 25 -5.40 -0.89 -12.26
C ARG A 25 -4.64 -2.20 -12.04
N ASP A 26 -3.33 -2.18 -12.27
CA ASP A 26 -2.49 -3.37 -12.23
C ASP A 26 -1.69 -3.50 -10.93
N MET A 27 -2.11 -2.81 -9.85
CA MET A 27 -1.49 -2.88 -8.54
C MET A 27 -2.50 -3.32 -7.47
N ARG A 28 -2.06 -4.14 -6.53
CA ARG A 28 -2.83 -4.47 -5.32
C ARG A 28 -1.96 -4.43 -4.08
N ILE A 29 -2.47 -3.79 -3.03
CA ILE A 29 -1.88 -3.86 -1.69
C ILE A 29 -2.34 -5.18 -1.05
N MET A 30 -1.39 -6.00 -0.63
CA MET A 30 -1.65 -7.35 -0.10
C MET A 30 -1.69 -7.37 1.41
N ARG A 31 -0.80 -6.60 2.05
CA ARG A 31 -0.66 -6.61 3.51
C ARG A 31 0.00 -5.34 4.03
N ALA A 32 -0.48 -4.88 5.19
CA ALA A 32 0.19 -3.90 6.03
C ALA A 32 0.84 -4.60 7.23
N GLN A 33 2.07 -4.21 7.57
CA GLN A 33 2.82 -4.73 8.70
C GLN A 33 3.49 -3.58 9.45
N ARG A 34 3.44 -3.62 10.79
CA ARG A 34 4.18 -2.67 11.62
C ARG A 34 5.69 -2.93 11.51
N SER A 35 6.45 -1.87 11.33
CA SER A 35 7.91 -1.83 11.31
C SER A 35 8.41 -0.90 12.43
N GLU A 36 9.67 -1.03 12.84
CA GLU A 36 10.30 -0.09 13.79
C GLU A 36 10.26 1.36 13.31
N ARG A 37 10.19 1.58 11.99
CA ARG A 37 10.18 2.91 11.37
C ARG A 37 8.79 3.40 10.95
N GLY A 38 7.73 2.61 11.13
CA GLY A 38 6.37 2.95 10.69
C GLY A 38 5.64 1.75 10.08
N TRP A 39 5.13 1.89 8.84
CA TRP A 39 4.37 0.85 8.16
C TRP A 39 5.10 0.30 6.93
N LEU A 40 5.15 -1.03 6.84
CA LEU A 40 5.58 -1.76 5.66
C LEU A 40 4.35 -2.27 4.91
N LEU A 41 4.18 -1.81 3.68
CA LEU A 41 3.12 -2.24 2.76
C LEU A 41 3.69 -3.20 1.73
N LYS A 42 3.18 -4.43 1.73
CA LYS A 42 3.51 -5.43 0.73
C LYS A 42 2.51 -5.31 -0.41
N TYR A 43 2.99 -5.10 -1.61
CA TYR A 43 2.16 -4.95 -2.80
C TYR A 43 2.60 -5.89 -3.91
N ILE A 44 1.73 -6.04 -4.89
CA ILE A 44 1.96 -6.75 -6.15
C ILE A 44 1.59 -5.80 -7.28
N THR A 45 2.29 -5.94 -8.40
CA THR A 45 2.01 -5.16 -9.61
C THR A 45 2.32 -5.97 -10.87
N LEU A 46 1.60 -5.72 -11.96
CA LEU A 46 1.97 -6.20 -13.31
C LEU A 46 2.78 -5.16 -14.10
N ASP A 47 2.94 -3.96 -13.55
CA ASP A 47 3.61 -2.82 -14.16
C ASP A 47 4.67 -2.26 -13.18
N ASP A 48 5.89 -2.04 -13.68
CA ASP A 48 7.01 -1.53 -12.91
C ASP A 48 7.13 0.01 -12.96
N ASP A 49 6.31 0.69 -13.77
CA ASP A 49 6.41 2.14 -13.99
C ASP A 49 5.70 2.98 -12.91
N TYR A 50 5.12 2.36 -11.88
CA TYR A 50 4.43 3.10 -10.82
C TYR A 50 5.41 3.92 -9.97
N PRO A 51 5.08 5.19 -9.65
CA PRO A 51 5.94 6.05 -8.86
C PRO A 51 5.83 5.71 -7.36
N ILE A 52 6.37 4.55 -6.94
CA ILE A 52 6.28 4.02 -5.57
C ILE A 52 6.70 5.04 -4.52
N ALA A 53 7.81 5.75 -4.74
CA ALA A 53 8.28 6.79 -3.82
C ALA A 53 7.27 7.96 -3.66
N ALA A 54 6.46 8.26 -4.67
CA ALA A 54 5.40 9.26 -4.56
C ALA A 54 4.24 8.75 -3.70
N ILE A 55 3.87 7.47 -3.86
CA ILE A 55 2.83 6.82 -3.07
C ILE A 55 3.25 6.75 -1.59
N GLU A 56 4.47 6.30 -1.31
CA GLU A 56 5.05 6.27 0.05
C GLU A 56 5.01 7.65 0.72
N ARG A 57 5.39 8.72 -0.01
CA ARG A 57 5.32 10.10 0.52
C ARG A 57 3.89 10.55 0.79
N SER A 58 2.95 10.24 -0.10
CA SER A 58 1.54 10.59 0.07
C SER A 58 0.95 9.89 1.30
N LEU A 59 1.16 8.58 1.41
CA LEU A 59 0.71 7.79 2.55
C LEU A 59 1.39 8.23 3.85
N THR A 60 2.70 8.51 3.83
CA THR A 60 3.42 9.02 5.00
C THR A 60 2.81 10.32 5.52
N ARG A 61 2.48 11.25 4.62
CA ARG A 61 1.82 12.51 4.99
C ARG A 61 0.42 12.28 5.55
N LYS A 62 -0.35 11.37 4.94
CA LYS A 62 -1.74 11.07 5.34
C LYS A 62 -1.83 10.35 6.68
N LEU A 63 -0.88 9.45 6.95
CA LEU A 63 -0.88 8.59 8.14
C LEU A 63 -0.10 9.21 9.31
N GLY A 64 0.79 10.18 9.05
CA GLY A 64 1.65 10.79 10.06
C GLY A 64 2.85 9.92 10.48
N GLU A 65 3.06 8.79 9.82
CA GLU A 65 4.14 7.83 10.09
C GLU A 65 4.79 7.40 8.78
N ALA A 66 6.08 7.04 8.80
CA ALA A 66 6.76 6.64 7.57
C ALA A 66 6.15 5.36 6.98
N VAL A 67 5.95 5.35 5.68
CA VAL A 67 5.47 4.21 4.91
C VAL A 67 6.56 3.76 3.94
N SER A 68 6.80 2.47 3.91
CA SER A 68 7.65 1.83 2.91
C SER A 68 6.88 0.75 2.18
N MET A 69 7.07 0.66 0.88
CA MET A 69 6.39 -0.28 0.00
C MET A 69 7.38 -1.29 -0.55
N VAL A 70 7.03 -2.58 -0.50
CA VAL A 70 7.85 -3.68 -1.03
C VAL A 70 7.01 -4.52 -1.98
N ASN A 71 7.52 -4.72 -3.20
CA ASN A 71 6.94 -5.62 -4.19
C ASN A 71 7.21 -7.08 -3.76
N LEU A 72 6.20 -7.94 -3.84
CA LEU A 72 6.32 -9.37 -3.57
C LEU A 72 6.88 -10.19 -4.75
N HIS A 73 7.05 -9.59 -5.93
CA HIS A 73 7.68 -10.19 -7.12
C HIS A 73 7.14 -11.59 -7.46
N TYR A 74 5.82 -11.73 -7.54
CA TYR A 74 5.22 -12.95 -8.07
C TYR A 74 5.40 -13.04 -9.59
N ASP A 75 5.32 -14.26 -10.13
CA ASP A 75 5.18 -14.45 -11.58
C ASP A 75 3.88 -13.82 -12.09
N PHE A 76 3.84 -13.53 -13.39
CA PHE A 76 2.73 -12.82 -14.02
C PHE A 76 1.37 -13.48 -13.77
N ASP A 77 1.28 -14.81 -13.91
CA ASP A 77 0.02 -15.53 -13.75
C ASP A 77 -0.51 -15.45 -12.31
N THR A 78 0.38 -15.65 -11.34
CA THR A 78 0.06 -15.52 -9.92
C THR A 78 -0.32 -14.08 -9.55
N ALA A 79 0.45 -13.10 -10.02
CA ALA A 79 0.18 -11.69 -9.78
C ALA A 79 -1.17 -11.27 -10.38
N ALA A 80 -1.45 -11.62 -11.63
CA ALA A 80 -2.70 -11.29 -12.31
C ALA A 80 -3.90 -11.93 -11.59
N ARG A 81 -3.79 -13.21 -11.21
CA ARG A 81 -4.83 -13.87 -10.42
C ARG A 81 -5.08 -13.16 -9.09
N LEU A 82 -4.03 -12.73 -8.39
CA LEU A 82 -4.18 -12.04 -7.11
C LEU A 82 -4.71 -10.61 -7.27
N ILE A 83 -4.41 -9.91 -8.36
CA ILE A 83 -4.93 -8.55 -8.61
C ILE A 83 -6.42 -8.60 -8.98
N TYR A 84 -6.82 -9.55 -9.82
CA TYR A 84 -8.16 -9.63 -10.41
C TYR A 84 -9.13 -10.58 -9.70
N ALA A 85 -8.75 -11.19 -8.58
CA ALA A 85 -9.62 -12.01 -7.72
C ALA A 85 -10.44 -11.18 -6.73
#